data_AF-A0A0Q1HLJ5-F1
#
_entry.id   AF-A0A0Q1HLJ5-F1
#
_cell.length_a   1.000
_cell.length_b   1.000
_cell.length_c   1.000
_cell.angle_alpha   90.00
_cell.angle_beta   90.00
_cell.angle_gamma   90.00
#
_symmetry.space_group_name_H-M   'P 1'
#
loop_
_entity.id
_entity.type
_entity.pdbx_description
1 polymer ?
#
loop_
_entity_poly.entity_id
_entity_poly.type
_entity_poly.pdbx_seq_one_letter_code
_entity_poly.pdbx_strand_id
1 'polypeptide(L)' 'IYHHTRESIEAHLTIVFAALAVSRWIENTTGWSIRRFVTTARRYRTITIQAGDHTITAADPLPDDLQTVLDAIHGTH' A
#
# COMPACT_ATOMS: atom_id res chain seq x y z
N ILE A 1 23.41 4.63 -26.77
CA ILE A 1 22.67 5.77 -26.16
C ILE A 1 21.17 5.66 -26.42
N TYR A 2 20.68 5.53 -27.66
CA TYR A 2 19.24 5.34 -27.95
C TYR A 2 18.59 4.07 -27.38
N HIS A 3 19.34 2.97 -27.26
CA HIS A 3 18.82 1.70 -26.70
C HIS A 3 18.45 1.82 -25.21
N HIS A 4 19.31 2.43 -24.39
CA HIS A 4 19.03 2.62 -22.97
C HIS A 4 17.85 3.57 -22.71
N THR A 5 17.61 4.55 -23.59
CA THR A 5 16.43 5.41 -23.49
C THR A 5 15.15 4.62 -23.70
N ARG A 6 15.12 3.72 -24.70
CA ARG A 6 13.95 2.85 -24.95
C ARG A 6 13.71 1.88 -23.79
N GLU A 7 14.77 1.24 -23.30
CA GLU A 7 14.70 0.35 -22.13
C GLU A 7 14.20 1.08 -20.88
N SER A 8 14.69 2.30 -20.64
CA SER A 8 14.25 3.14 -19.52
C SER A 8 12.76 3.54 -19.63
N ILE A 9 12.29 3.86 -20.83
CA ILE A 9 10.87 4.17 -21.07
C ILE A 9 10.00 2.94 -20.79
N GLU A 10 10.38 1.78 -21.32
CA GLU A 10 9.62 0.54 -21.13
C GLU A 10 9.58 0.12 -19.66
N ALA A 11 10.71 0.18 -18.96
CA ALA A 11 10.78 -0.09 -17.52
C ALA A 11 9.90 0.90 -16.72
N HIS A 12 9.96 2.19 -17.05
CA HIS A 12 9.15 3.20 -16.40
C HIS A 12 7.66 2.96 -16.60
N LEU A 13 7.23 2.71 -17.84
CA LEU A 13 5.84 2.41 -18.16
C LEU A 13 5.36 1.15 -17.45
N THR A 14 6.18 0.10 -17.42
CA THR A 14 5.85 -1.16 -16.72
C THR A 14 5.52 -0.90 -15.26
N ILE A 15 6.35 -0.14 -14.56
CA ILE A 15 6.14 0.19 -13.14
C ILE A 15 4.90 1.07 -12.96
N VAL A 16 4.71 2.09 -13.80
CA VAL A 16 3.56 2.99 -13.71
C VAL A 16 2.24 2.25 -14.00
N PHE A 17 2.21 1.36 -15.00
CA PHE A 17 1.05 0.54 -15.30
C PHE A 17 0.74 -0.46 -14.19
N ALA A 18 1.75 -1.12 -13.62
CA ALA A 18 1.55 -2.00 -12.48
C ALA A 18 0.99 -1.23 -11.28
N ALA A 19 1.54 -0.05 -10.97
CA ALA A 19 1.06 0.80 -9.88
C ALA A 19 -0.39 1.27 -10.13
N LEU A 20 -0.73 1.63 -11.37
CA LEU A 20 -2.09 2.02 -11.75
C LEU A 20 -3.08 0.86 -11.63
N ALA A 21 -2.71 -0.34 -12.10
CA ALA A 21 -3.54 -1.53 -12.00
C ALA A 21 -3.81 -1.90 -10.54
N VAL A 22 -2.78 -1.90 -9.69
CA VAL A 22 -2.92 -2.15 -8.25
C VAL A 22 -3.81 -1.08 -7.59
N SER A 23 -3.59 0.19 -7.92
CA SER A 23 -4.41 1.28 -7.39
C SER A 23 -5.88 1.10 -7.75
N ARG A 24 -6.17 0.81 -9.03
CA ARG A 24 -7.54 0.60 -9.51
C ARG A 24 -8.20 -0.60 -8.87
N TRP A 25 -7.45 -1.69 -8.66
CA TRP A 25 -7.93 -2.87 -7.97
C TRP A 25 -8.29 -2.55 -6.51
N ILE A 26 -7.43 -1.86 -5.76
CA ILE A 26 -7.71 -1.44 -4.38
C ILE A 26 -8.99 -0.59 -4.33
N GLU A 27 -9.13 0.39 -5.23
CA GLU A 27 -10.32 1.25 -5.27
C GLU A 27 -11.59 0.46 -5.55
N ASN A 28 -11.55 -0.50 -6.47
CA ASN A 28 -12.70 -1.34 -6.82
C ASN A 28 -13.09 -2.31 -5.69
N THR A 29 -12.09 -2.91 -5.02
CA THR A 29 -12.32 -3.90 -3.95
C THR A 29 -12.80 -3.24 -2.65
N THR A 30 -12.30 -2.04 -2.35
CA THR A 30 -12.49 -1.40 -1.03
C THR A 30 -13.45 -0.21 -1.07
N GLY A 31 -13.73 0.33 -2.25
CA GLY A 31 -14.51 1.57 -2.44
C GLY A 31 -13.79 2.84 -1.97
N TRP A 32 -12.56 2.73 -1.46
CA TRP A 32 -11.76 3.88 -1.03
C TRP A 32 -10.93 4.43 -2.18
N SER A 33 -10.81 5.75 -2.27
CA SER A 33 -9.82 6.36 -3.17
C SER A 33 -8.40 5.96 -2.76
N ILE A 34 -7.51 5.80 -3.75
CA ILE A 34 -6.10 5.44 -3.47
C ILE A 34 -5.42 6.45 -2.53
N ARG A 35 -5.80 7.74 -2.62
CA ARG A 35 -5.31 8.79 -1.71
C ARG A 35 -5.72 8.55 -0.27
N ARG A 36 -7.00 8.18 -0.01
CA ARG A 36 -7.48 7.84 1.33
C ARG A 36 -6.74 6.62 1.84
N PHE A 37 -6.71 5.55 1.04
CA PHE A 37 -6.04 4.31 1.39
C PHE A 37 -4.57 4.51 1.77
N VAL A 38 -3.78 5.15 0.91
CA VAL A 38 -2.34 5.40 1.17
C VAL A 38 -2.13 6.30 2.38
N THR A 39 -2.93 7.35 2.55
CA THR A 39 -2.78 8.28 3.69
C THR A 39 -3.10 7.58 5.02
N THR A 40 -4.20 6.83 5.06
CA THR A 40 -4.62 6.09 6.25
C THR A 40 -3.63 4.97 6.56
N ALA A 41 -3.27 4.14 5.58
CA ALA A 41 -2.33 3.04 5.77
C ALA A 41 -0.90 3.51 6.10
N ARG A 42 -0.45 4.67 5.57
CA ARG A 42 0.88 5.23 5.87
C ARG A 42 1.09 5.48 7.36
N ARG A 43 0.04 5.86 8.10
CA ARG A 43 0.11 6.10 9.54
C ARG A 43 0.49 4.84 10.33
N TYR A 44 0.19 3.66 9.80
CA TYR A 44 0.39 2.37 10.46
C TYR A 44 1.56 1.55 9.89
N ARG A 45 2.39 2.14 9.01
CA ARG A 45 3.57 1.46 8.41
C ARG A 45 4.69 1.14 9.40
N THR A 46 4.65 1.66 10.64
CA THR A 46 5.76 1.55 11.61
C THR A 46 5.23 1.37 13.04
N ILE A 47 4.74 0.18 13.40
CA ILE A 47 4.55 -0.19 14.81
C ILE A 47 5.37 -1.44 15.14
N THR A 48 6.69 -1.27 15.05
CA THR A 48 7.65 -2.05 15.83
C THR A 48 8.43 -1.02 16.64
N ILE A 49 7.92 -0.62 17.81
CA ILE A 49 8.66 0.32 18.68
C ILE A 49 9.59 -0.54 19.55
N GLN A 50 10.89 -0.43 19.32
CA GLN A 50 11.91 -0.98 20.22
C GLN A 50 12.14 0.02 21.35
N ALA A 51 11.76 -0.36 22.56
CA ALA A 51 12.05 0.37 23.79
C ALA A 51 13.12 -0.41 24.57
N GLY A 52 14.40 -0.13 24.29
CA GLY A 52 15.52 -0.88 24.86
C GLY A 52 15.58 -2.31 24.33
N ASP A 53 15.70 -3.31 25.22
CA ASP A 53 15.66 -4.75 24.88
C ASP A 53 14.22 -5.30 24.68
N HIS A 54 13.19 -4.45 24.74
CA HIS A 54 11.80 -4.88 24.61
C HIS A 54 11.13 -4.24 23.39
N THR A 55 10.65 -5.07 22.47
CA THR A 55 9.73 -4.65 21.42
C THR A 55 8.37 -4.36 22.06
N ILE A 56 8.05 -3.10 22.29
CA ILE A 56 6.72 -2.70 22.74
C ILE A 56 5.91 -2.35 21.50
N THR A 57 5.02 -3.22 21.05
CA THR A 57 4.01 -2.83 20.06
C THR A 57 3.05 -1.86 20.71
N ALA A 58 3.28 -0.55 20.60
CA ALA A 58 2.24 0.44 20.91
C ALA A 58 1.19 0.38 19.80
N ALA A 59 0.37 -0.66 19.83
CA ALA A 59 -0.74 -0.83 18.92
C ALA A 59 -1.76 0.27 19.21
N ASP A 60 -1.67 1.41 18.52
CA ASP A 60 -2.87 2.19 18.23
C ASP A 60 -3.78 1.21 17.47
N PRO A 61 -4.92 0.79 18.05
CA PRO A 61 -5.77 -0.21 17.41
C PRO A 61 -6.10 0.30 16.02
N LEU A 62 -5.90 -0.56 15.03
CA LEU A 62 -6.18 -0.20 13.65
C LEU A 62 -7.64 0.24 13.57
N PRO A 63 -7.95 1.41 13.00
CA PRO A 63 -9.33 1.85 12.86
C PRO A 63 -10.17 0.77 12.20
N ASP A 64 -11.39 0.54 12.70
CA ASP A 64 -12.27 -0.54 12.22
C ASP A 64 -12.53 -0.44 10.70
N ASP A 65 -12.53 0.79 10.17
CA ASP A 65 -12.68 1.05 8.75
C ASP A 65 -11.46 0.58 7.94
N LEU A 66 -10.25 0.69 8.48
CA LEU A 66 -9.04 0.16 7.86
C LEU A 66 -8.94 -1.36 8.02
N GLN A 67 -9.39 -1.94 9.14
CA GLN A 67 -9.49 -3.41 9.30
C GLN A 67 -10.41 -4.00 8.24
N THR A 68 -11.61 -3.45 8.09
CA THR A 68 -12.59 -3.89 7.07
C THR A 68 -12.02 -3.83 5.64
N VAL A 69 -11.26 -2.77 5.35
CA VAL A 69 -10.58 -2.60 4.05
C VAL A 69 -9.49 -3.65 3.83
N LEU A 70 -8.70 -3.96 4.86
CA LEU A 70 -7.71 -5.02 4.79
C LEU A 70 -8.39 -6.39 4.64
N ASP A 71 -9.47 -6.65 5.35
CA ASP A 71 -10.23 -7.90 5.23
C ASP A 71 -10.82 -8.07 3.82
N ALA A 72 -11.33 -6.99 3.21
CA ALA A 72 -11.79 -7.01 1.83
C ALA A 72 -10.67 -7.35 0.83
N ILE A 73 -9.42 -6.95 1.13
CA ILE A 73 -8.22 -7.28 0.33
C ILE A 73 -7.78 -8.73 0.52
N HIS A 74 -7.84 -9.27 1.74
CA HIS A 74 -7.42 -10.65 2.05
C HIS A 74 -8.50 -11.69 1.73
N GLY A 75 -9.77 -11.32 1.84
CA GLY A 75 -10.94 -12.18 1.65
C GLY A 75 -11.34 -12.41 0.20
N THR A 76 -10.71 -11.72 -0.75
CA THR A 76 -10.84 -12.03 -2.19
C THR A 76 -9.95 -13.23 -2.55
N HIS A 77 -10.44 -14.43 -2.23
CA HIS A 77 -9.98 -15.71 -2.76
C HIS A 77 -11.15 -16.51 -3.32
#